data_AF-A0AAU7JYJ7-F1
#
_entry.id   AF-A0AAU7JYJ7-F1
#
_cell.length_a   1.000
_cell.length_b   1.000
_cell.length_c   1.000
_cell.angle_alpha   90.00
_cell.angle_beta   90.00
_cell.angle_gamma   90.00
#
_symmetry.space_group_name_H-M   'P 1'
#
loop_
_entity.id
_entity.type
_entity.pdbx_description
1 polymer ?
#
loop_
_entity_poly.entity_id
_entity_poly.type
_entity_poly.pdbx_seq_one_letter_code
_entity_poly.pdbx_strand_id
1 'polypeptide(L)'
;MDTQHRLFVTKVAAELGWTPSTALVLTIAGGSVVVRPGTQTGPELTPVRLDAQGRLRLPTRVLATLDLQPSDAVLAVGLPQLGELRLFAATDVAQLATGPLTLPNGADEPDTRVAAQVSVPARASRVRAAFKPVAPA
;
A
#
# COMPACT_ATOMS: atom_id res chain seq x y z
N MET A 1 6.31 -3.77 -5.99
CA MET A 1 7.17 -2.61 -6.35
C MET A 1 8.21 -3.09 -7.35
N ASP A 2 8.74 -2.24 -8.23
CA ASP A 2 9.81 -2.68 -9.13
C ASP A 2 11.22 -2.53 -8.50
N THR A 3 12.24 -3.00 -9.21
CA THR A 3 13.65 -2.93 -8.77
C THR A 3 14.23 -1.52 -8.70
N GLN A 4 13.51 -0.52 -9.21
CA GLN A 4 13.88 0.89 -9.18
C GLN A 4 13.09 1.66 -8.11
N HIS A 5 12.45 0.94 -7.18
CA HIS A 5 11.60 1.49 -6.11
C HIS A 5 10.42 2.31 -6.65
N ARG A 6 9.83 1.88 -7.77
CA ARG A 6 8.66 2.51 -8.36
C ARG A 6 7.41 1.67 -8.16
N LEU A 7 6.31 2.35 -7.90
CA LEU A 7 4.98 1.77 -7.80
C LEU A 7 4.15 2.13 -9.01
N PHE A 8 3.52 1.14 -9.62
CA PHE A 8 2.52 1.37 -10.65
C PHE A 8 1.21 1.79 -10.00
N VAL A 9 0.83 3.07 -10.18
CA VAL A 9 -0.37 3.65 -9.57
C VAL A 9 -1.34 4.19 -10.62
N THR A 10 -1.15 3.84 -11.89
CA THR A 10 -1.84 4.44 -13.06
C THR A 10 -3.36 4.51 -12.90
N LYS A 11 -4.02 3.43 -12.46
CA LYS A 11 -5.48 3.42 -12.27
C LYS A 11 -5.92 4.34 -11.13
N VAL A 12 -5.24 4.25 -9.99
CA VAL A 12 -5.56 5.07 -8.82
C VAL A 12 -5.27 6.54 -9.09
N ALA A 13 -4.18 6.85 -9.79
CA ALA A 13 -3.83 8.20 -10.21
C ALA A 13 -4.89 8.78 -11.15
N ALA A 14 -5.37 7.99 -12.11
CA ALA A 14 -6.45 8.42 -13.01
C ALA A 14 -7.75 8.71 -12.25
N GLU A 15 -8.15 7.85 -11.30
CA GLU A 15 -9.32 8.07 -10.44
C GLU A 15 -9.17 9.33 -9.56
N LEU A 16 -7.94 9.66 -9.15
CA LEU A 16 -7.62 10.87 -8.39
C LEU A 16 -7.41 12.11 -9.27
N GLY A 17 -7.53 11.98 -10.60
CA GLY A 17 -7.30 13.07 -11.56
C GLY A 17 -5.84 13.51 -11.66
N TRP A 18 -4.89 12.67 -11.23
CA TRP A 18 -3.46 12.98 -11.25
C TRP A 18 -2.84 12.66 -12.60
N THR A 19 -1.98 13.56 -13.05
CA THR A 19 -1.20 13.45 -14.28
C THR A 19 0.31 13.53 -13.95
N PRO A 20 1.20 13.25 -14.90
CA PRO A 20 2.63 13.48 -14.72
C PRO A 20 3.01 14.94 -14.41
N SER A 21 2.13 15.91 -14.71
CA SER A 21 2.32 17.32 -14.36
C SER A 21 1.75 17.70 -12.99
N THR A 22 1.00 16.82 -12.33
CA THR A 22 0.51 17.05 -10.97
C THR A 22 1.69 17.05 -10.00
N ALA A 23 1.89 18.16 -9.30
CA ALA A 23 2.84 18.23 -8.20
C ALA A 23 2.27 17.46 -7.00
N LEU A 24 3.02 16.48 -6.51
CA LEU A 24 2.62 15.63 -5.40
C LEU A 24 3.60 15.80 -4.24
N VAL A 25 3.05 15.72 -3.03
CA VAL A 25 3.82 15.69 -1.78
C VAL A 25 3.45 14.43 -1.01
N LEU A 26 4.44 13.94 -0.31
CA LEU A 26 4.36 12.75 0.52
C LEU A 26 4.61 13.13 1.98
N THR A 27 3.80 12.58 2.89
CA THR A 27 4.04 12.58 4.33
C THR A 27 4.03 11.16 4.88
N ILE A 28 4.71 10.97 6.00
CA ILE A 28 4.69 9.72 6.76
C ILE A 28 3.83 9.94 7.99
N ALA A 29 2.82 9.08 8.20
CA ALA A 29 1.91 9.18 9.33
C ALA A 29 1.46 7.80 9.80
N GLY A 30 1.69 7.47 11.07
CA GLY A 30 1.13 6.30 11.73
C GLY A 30 1.41 4.97 11.02
N GLY A 31 2.65 4.73 10.59
CA GLY A 31 3.03 3.49 9.86
C GLY A 31 2.53 3.42 8.42
N SER A 32 2.01 4.53 7.89
CA SER A 32 1.57 4.64 6.51
C SER A 32 2.17 5.86 5.83
N VAL A 33 2.08 5.87 4.51
CA VAL A 33 2.52 6.99 3.69
C VAL A 33 1.31 7.59 3.01
N VAL A 34 1.17 8.91 3.10
CA VAL A 34 0.10 9.65 2.46
C VAL A 34 0.69 10.49 1.34
N VAL A 35 0.16 10.34 0.14
CA VAL A 35 0.51 11.13 -1.04
C VAL A 35 -0.70 11.96 -1.43
N ARG A 36 -0.48 13.25 -1.69
CA ARG A 36 -1.54 14.20 -2.07
C ARG A 36 -1.01 15.29 -3.01
N PRO A 37 -1.89 16.00 -3.75
CA PRO A 37 -1.50 17.18 -4.50
C PRO A 37 -0.88 18.25 -3.59
N GLY A 38 0.21 18.85 -4.06
CA GLY A 38 0.87 19.91 -3.34
C GLY A 38 2.21 20.31 -3.94
N THR A 39 2.58 21.56 -3.72
CA THR A 39 3.90 22.11 -4.06
C THR A 39 4.67 22.56 -2.81
N GLN A 40 4.02 22.54 -1.64
CA GLN A 40 4.63 22.93 -0.38
C GLN A 40 5.74 21.96 0.00
N THR A 41 6.89 22.51 0.33
CA THR A 41 8.03 21.76 0.86
C THR A 41 8.22 22.16 2.31
N GLY A 42 8.50 21.18 3.14
CA GLY A 42 8.70 21.32 4.59
C GLY A 42 9.44 20.10 5.09
N PRO A 43 9.97 20.13 6.33
CA PRO A 43 10.81 19.04 6.84
C PRO A 43 10.10 17.67 6.85
N GLU A 44 8.77 17.67 6.90
CA GLU A 44 7.94 16.45 6.90
C GLU A 44 7.33 16.12 5.52
N LEU A 45 7.42 17.06 4.57
CA LEU A 45 6.84 16.94 3.23
C LEU A 45 7.93 16.63 2.21
N THR A 46 7.86 15.44 1.61
CA THR A 46 8.79 15.06 0.54
C THR A 46 8.10 15.23 -0.82
N PRO A 47 8.64 16.04 -1.74
CA PRO A 47 8.08 16.15 -3.08
C PRO A 47 8.28 14.84 -3.86
N VAL A 48 7.24 14.41 -4.55
CA VAL A 48 7.25 13.23 -5.43
C VAL A 48 6.52 13.54 -6.72
N ARG A 49 6.74 12.75 -7.76
CA ARG A 49 6.09 12.93 -9.07
C ARG A 49 5.73 11.58 -9.68
N LEU A 50 4.67 11.59 -10.47
CA LEU A 50 4.38 10.51 -11.41
C LEU A 50 5.30 10.65 -12.63
N ASP A 51 5.87 9.54 -13.09
CA ASP A 51 6.52 9.53 -14.39
C ASP A 51 5.49 9.41 -15.53
N ALA A 52 5.98 9.46 -16.77
CA ALA A 52 5.13 9.39 -17.96
C ALA A 52 4.35 8.07 -18.09
N GLN A 53 4.72 7.04 -17.34
CA GLN A 53 4.05 5.74 -17.30
C GLN A 53 3.07 5.63 -16.11
N GLY A 54 2.87 6.70 -15.34
CA GLY A 54 2.02 6.70 -14.15
C GLY A 54 2.61 5.91 -12.99
N ARG A 55 3.95 5.84 -12.91
CA ARG A 55 4.65 5.24 -11.79
C ARG A 55 5.09 6.31 -10.80
N LEU A 56 4.94 6.01 -9.52
CA LEU A 56 5.42 6.84 -8.42
C LEU A 56 6.75 6.27 -7.92
N ARG A 57 7.81 7.09 -7.94
CA ARG A 57 9.10 6.71 -7.34
C ARG A 57 9.08 6.98 -5.83
N LEU A 58 9.36 5.96 -5.04
CA LEU A 58 9.43 6.07 -3.59
C LEU A 58 10.82 6.59 -3.14
N PRO A 59 10.86 7.64 -2.29
CA PRO A 59 12.09 8.06 -1.63
C PRO A 59 12.63 6.99 -0.67
N THR A 60 13.95 6.93 -0.46
CA THR A 60 14.58 5.95 0.45
C THR A 60 14.02 5.97 1.87
N ARG A 61 13.68 7.17 2.40
CA ARG A 61 13.06 7.33 3.73
C ARG A 61 11.75 6.55 3.85
N VAL A 62 10.96 6.52 2.78
CA VAL A 62 9.67 5.80 2.72
C VAL A 62 9.90 4.30 2.75
N LEU A 63 10.88 3.82 1.98
CA LEU A 63 11.24 2.41 1.97
C LEU A 63 11.66 1.95 3.37
N ALA A 64 12.51 2.72 4.04
CA ALA A 64 12.93 2.41 5.42
C ALA A 64 11.78 2.45 6.43
N THR A 65 10.83 3.38 6.26
CA THR A 65 9.69 3.53 7.16
C THR A 65 8.71 2.36 7.05
N LEU A 66 8.50 1.87 5.83
CA LEU A 66 7.59 0.76 5.55
C LEU A 66 8.32 -0.60 5.50
N ASP A 67 9.60 -0.63 5.88
CA ASP A 67 10.50 -1.80 5.78
C ASP A 67 10.42 -2.53 4.42
N LEU A 68 10.44 -1.76 3.33
CA LEU A 68 10.27 -2.28 1.96
C LEU A 68 11.61 -2.51 1.26
N GLN A 69 11.71 -3.67 0.62
CA GLN A 69 12.75 -4.06 -0.32
C GLN A 69 12.26 -4.04 -1.78
N PRO A 70 13.17 -3.98 -2.76
CA PRO A 70 12.83 -4.24 -4.16
C PRO A 70 11.95 -5.48 -4.33
N SER A 71 10.94 -5.39 -5.18
CA SER A 71 9.96 -6.47 -5.44
C SER A 71 8.92 -6.70 -4.35
N ASP A 72 8.99 -6.02 -3.19
CA ASP A 72 7.96 -6.17 -2.16
C ASP A 72 6.59 -5.70 -2.62
N ALA A 73 5.57 -6.34 -2.04
CA ALA A 73 4.19 -5.97 -2.23
C ALA A 73 3.86 -4.73 -1.40
N VAL A 74 3.30 -3.72 -2.06
CA VAL A 74 2.83 -2.49 -1.42
C VAL A 74 1.34 -2.37 -1.71
N LEU A 75 0.55 -2.16 -0.66
CA LEU A 75 -0.86 -1.85 -0.82
C LEU A 75 -1.01 -0.36 -1.09
N ALA A 76 -1.66 -0.02 -2.20
CA ALA A 76 -1.93 1.35 -2.62
C ALA A 76 -3.45 1.59 -2.60
N VAL A 77 -3.93 2.45 -1.70
CA VAL A 77 -5.35 2.75 -1.51
C VAL A 77 -5.62 4.19 -1.94
N GLY A 78 -6.35 4.38 -3.02
CA GLY A 78 -6.87 5.69 -3.41
C GLY A 78 -8.08 6.07 -2.56
N LEU A 79 -8.11 7.31 -2.09
CA LEU A 79 -9.19 7.91 -1.33
C LEU A 79 -9.70 9.14 -2.10
N PRO A 80 -10.58 8.98 -3.09
CA PRO A 80 -11.02 10.07 -3.96
C PRO A 80 -11.66 11.24 -3.21
N GLN A 81 -12.37 10.94 -2.12
CA GLN A 81 -13.04 11.97 -1.31
C GLN A 81 -12.06 12.92 -0.61
N LEU A 82 -10.81 12.47 -0.40
CA LEU A 82 -9.74 13.27 0.20
C LEU A 82 -8.71 13.72 -0.85
N GLY A 83 -8.78 13.19 -2.08
CA GLY A 83 -7.73 13.37 -3.07
C GLY A 83 -6.38 12.79 -2.61
N GLU A 84 -6.40 11.70 -1.85
CA GLU A 84 -5.22 11.08 -1.25
C GLU A 84 -4.94 9.69 -1.83
N LEU A 85 -3.67 9.32 -1.84
CA LEU A 85 -3.21 7.94 -2.02
C LEU A 85 -2.48 7.52 -0.74
N ARG A 86 -2.93 6.43 -0.11
CA ARG A 86 -2.27 5.85 1.05
C ARG A 86 -1.50 4.59 0.67
N LEU A 87 -0.28 4.49 1.15
CA LEU A 87 0.60 3.36 0.92
C LEU A 87 0.91 2.66 2.25
N PHE A 88 0.88 1.33 2.21
CA PHE A 88 1.19 0.45 3.33
C PHE A 88 2.07 -0.70 2.84
N ALA A 89 2.92 -1.24 3.72
CA ALA A 89 3.50 -2.55 3.48
C ALA A 89 2.39 -3.59 3.45
N ALA A 90 2.38 -4.47 2.43
CA ALA A 90 1.32 -5.46 2.32
C ALA A 90 1.35 -6.48 3.46
N THR A 91 2.54 -6.75 4.01
CA THR A 91 2.77 -7.60 5.19
C THR A 91 2.07 -7.06 6.43
N ASP A 92 2.18 -5.76 6.70
CA ASP A 92 1.55 -5.13 7.86
C ASP A 92 0.02 -5.23 7.77
N VAL A 93 -0.53 -5.00 6.58
CA VAL A 93 -1.97 -5.12 6.34
C VAL A 93 -2.41 -6.58 6.43
N ALA A 94 -1.62 -7.52 5.92
CA ALA A 94 -1.90 -8.94 6.05
C ALA A 94 -1.91 -9.37 7.52
N GLN A 95 -0.93 -8.94 8.32
CA GLN A 95 -0.85 -9.23 9.75
C GLN A 95 -2.04 -8.64 10.52
N LEU A 96 -2.48 -7.42 10.17
CA LEU A 96 -3.70 -6.84 10.74
C LEU A 96 -4.94 -7.68 10.41
N ALA A 97 -5.01 -8.26 9.21
CA ALA A 97 -6.14 -9.08 8.78
C ALA A 97 -6.10 -10.51 9.35
N THR A 98 -4.92 -11.09 9.54
CA THR A 98 -4.74 -12.47 10.01
C THR A 98 -4.56 -12.59 11.53
N GLY A 99 -4.31 -11.47 12.22
CA GLY A 99 -3.91 -11.47 13.62
C GLY A 99 -2.42 -11.83 13.80
N PRO A 100 -1.96 -11.95 15.06
CA PRO A 100 -0.57 -12.28 15.38
C PRO A 100 -0.15 -13.59 14.70
N LEU A 101 1.06 -13.62 14.15
CA LEU A 101 1.64 -14.85 13.63
C LEU A 101 1.91 -15.80 14.81
N THR A 102 1.05 -16.80 14.99
CA THR A 102 1.34 -17.90 15.91
C THR A 102 2.52 -18.68 15.34
N LEU A 103 3.72 -18.49 15.92
CA LEU A 103 4.86 -19.33 15.62
C LEU A 103 4.50 -20.78 16.00
N PRO A 104 4.79 -21.77 15.14
CA PRO A 104 4.58 -23.16 15.48
C PRO A 104 5.68 -23.58 16.44
N ASN A 105 5.58 -23.20 17.71
CA ASN A 105 6.11 -23.92 18.85
C ASN A 105 5.41 -23.43 20.11
N GLY A 106 4.78 -24.38 20.80
CA GLY A 106 3.71 -24.15 21.74
C GLY A 106 4.13 -23.46 23.03
N ALA A 107 3.22 -22.61 23.51
CA ALA A 107 2.84 -22.52 24.90
C ALA A 107 1.39 -22.01 24.90
N ASP A 108 0.50 -22.83 25.42
CA ASP A 108 -0.84 -22.47 25.88
C ASP A 108 -0.85 -21.10 26.56
N GLU A 109 -1.74 -20.20 26.12
CA GLU A 109 -2.63 -19.44 27.01
C GLU A 109 -3.74 -18.75 26.19
N PRO A 110 -5.02 -18.82 26.61
CA PRO A 110 -6.12 -18.16 25.92
C PRO A 110 -6.22 -16.71 26.41
N ASP A 111 -5.39 -15.81 25.87
CA ASP A 111 -5.58 -14.37 26.14
C ASP A 111 -6.71 -13.84 25.26
N THR A 112 -7.80 -13.47 25.92
CA THR A 112 -9.03 -12.95 25.35
C THR A 112 -8.77 -11.56 24.77
N ARG A 113 -8.21 -11.49 23.56
CA ARG A 113 -8.14 -10.24 22.80
C ARG A 113 -9.18 -10.26 21.70
N VAL A 114 -10.23 -9.49 21.93
CA VAL A 114 -11.35 -9.26 21.03
C VAL A 114 -10.82 -8.82 19.66
N ALA A 115 -10.77 -9.76 18.71
CA ALA A 115 -10.53 -9.47 17.32
C ALA A 115 -11.69 -8.62 16.81
N ALA A 116 -11.43 -7.36 16.47
CA ALA A 116 -12.40 -6.54 15.75
C ALA A 116 -12.60 -7.19 14.36
N GLN A 117 -13.66 -7.98 14.23
CA GLN A 117 -14.05 -8.57 12.96
C GLN A 117 -14.40 -7.44 12.00
N VAL A 118 -13.54 -7.20 11.01
CA VAL A 118 -13.86 -6.32 9.90
C VAL A 118 -14.90 -7.04 9.04
N SER A 119 -16.18 -6.71 9.24
CA SER A 119 -17.26 -7.13 8.36
C SER A 119 -17.12 -6.40 7.02
N VAL A 120 -16.56 -7.09 6.03
CA VAL A 120 -16.57 -6.62 4.63
C VAL A 120 -17.95 -6.95 4.05
N PRO A 121 -18.78 -5.97 3.65
CA PRO A 121 -20.03 -6.28 2.97
C PRO A 121 -19.71 -6.96 1.64
N ALA A 122 -20.34 -8.11 1.40
CA ALA A 122 -20.20 -8.89 0.18
C ALA A 122 -20.67 -8.07 -1.03
N ARG A 123 -19.74 -7.39 -1.70
CA ARG A 123 -20.00 -6.77 -3.01
C ARG A 123 -19.43 -7.70 -4.07
N ALA A 124 -20.31 -8.12 -4.99
CA ALA A 124 -20.01 -9.09 -6.04
C ALA A 124 -18.74 -8.71 -6.82
N SER A 125 -17.64 -9.40 -6.50
CA SER A 125 -16.38 -9.28 -7.22
C SER A 125 -16.56 -9.93 -8.60
N ARG A 126 -16.59 -9.12 -9.66
CA ARG A 126 -16.50 -9.59 -11.06
C ARG A 126 -15.03 -9.73 -11.47
N VAL A 127 -14.24 -10.47 -10.71
CA VAL A 127 -12.90 -10.87 -11.14
C VAL A 127 -13.02 -12.25 -11.78
N ARG A 128 -12.83 -12.32 -13.10
CA ARG A 128 -12.66 -13.61 -13.79
C ARG A 128 -11.40 -14.28 -13.24
N ALA A 129 -11.58 -15.39 -12.52
CA ALA A 129 -10.48 -16.25 -12.10
C ALA A 129 -9.74 -16.77 -13.35
N ALA A 130 -8.52 -16.27 -13.58
CA ALA A 130 -7.64 -16.74 -14.64
C ALA A 130 -6.38 -17.39 -14.06
N PHE A 131 -6.53 -18.13 -12.95
CA PHE A 131 -5.45 -18.94 -12.39
C PHE A 131 -5.74 -20.41 -12.66
N LYS A 132 -4.87 -21.05 -13.45
CA LYS A 132 -4.79 -22.52 -13.57
C LYS A 132 -3.40 -22.93 -13.05
N PRO A 133 -3.30 -23.65 -11.92
CA PRO A 133 -2.02 -24.22 -11.51
C PRO A 133 -1.62 -25.32 -12.50
N VAL A 134 -0.38 -25.27 -12.97
CA VAL A 134 0.25 -26.38 -13.70
C VAL A 134 0.81 -27.34 -12.65
N ALA A 135 0.39 -28.60 -12.71
CA ALA A 135 0.95 -29.66 -11.85
C ALA A 135 2.38 -30.00 -12.32
N PRO A 136 3.32 -30.25 -11.39
CA PRO A 136 4.64 -30.75 -11.75
C PRO A 136 4.55 -32.19 -12.29
N ALA A 137 5.42 -32.50 -13.25
CA ALA A 137 5.57 -33.79 -13.90
C ALA A 137 6.23 -34.84 -13.00
#